data_AF-A0A9P8T6U4-F1
#
_entry.id   AF-A0A9P8T6U4-F1
#
_cell.length_a   1.000
_cell.length_b   1.000
_cell.length_c   1.000
_cell.angle_alpha   90.00
_cell.angle_beta   90.00
_cell.angle_gamma   90.00
#
_symmetry.space_group_name_H-M   'P 1'
#
loop_
_entity.id
_entity.type
_entity.pdbx_description
1 polymer ?
#
loop_
_entity_poly.entity_id
_entity_poly.type
_entity_poly.pdbx_seq_one_letter_code
_entity_poly.pdbx_strand_id
1 'polypeptide(L)'
;NHTTGDYCVLHYKARGWTSAGAYEVKGEVYNKDNKKLWILGGHWNEALYAKKVTKKNDEDMTIDKTKSSVGKSIDEPKFDGSKFLIWRANDIPDIPFN
;
A
#
# COMPACT_ATOMS: atom_id res chain seq x y z
N ASN A 1 -16.55 2.58 -6.66
CA ASN A 1 -17.72 2.45 -5.78
C ASN A 1 -18.91 3.00 -6.53
N HIS A 2 -19.87 2.16 -6.89
CA HIS A 2 -21.02 2.56 -7.72
C HIS A 2 -21.99 3.53 -7.02
N THR A 3 -21.96 3.62 -5.69
CA THR A 3 -22.86 4.49 -4.91
C THR A 3 -22.24 5.86 -4.66
N THR A 4 -20.97 5.91 -4.23
CA THR A 4 -20.31 7.18 -3.88
C THR A 4 -19.58 7.84 -5.05
N GLY A 5 -19.25 7.06 -6.09
CA GLY A 5 -18.40 7.49 -7.19
C GLY A 5 -16.89 7.45 -6.86
N ASP A 6 -16.51 7.10 -5.63
CA ASP A 6 -15.09 6.94 -5.27
C ASP A 6 -14.47 5.80 -6.06
N TYR A 7 -13.21 5.93 -6.43
CA TYR A 7 -12.47 4.90 -7.17
C TYR A 7 -11.05 4.75 -6.65
N CYS A 8 -10.44 3.60 -6.94
CA CYS A 8 -9.07 3.28 -6.59
C CYS A 8 -8.34 2.81 -7.83
N VAL A 9 -7.12 3.30 -8.04
CA VAL A 9 -6.22 2.83 -9.09
C VAL A 9 -5.07 2.09 -8.42
N LEU A 10 -4.81 0.85 -8.85
CA LEU A 10 -3.70 0.04 -8.38
C LEU A 10 -2.73 -0.27 -9.53
N HIS A 11 -1.45 -0.03 -9.30
CA HIS A 11 -0.36 -0.28 -10.23
C HIS A 11 0.53 -1.39 -9.68
N TYR A 12 0.38 -2.58 -10.24
CA TYR A 12 1.28 -3.71 -9.97
C TYR A 12 2.49 -3.59 -10.89
N LYS A 13 3.67 -3.40 -10.31
CA LYS A 13 4.89 -3.25 -11.08
C LYS A 13 5.30 -4.59 -11.69
N ALA A 14 5.48 -4.60 -13.00
CA ALA A 14 6.09 -5.73 -13.68
C ALA A 14 7.52 -5.93 -13.14
N ARG A 15 7.93 -7.19 -12.94
CA ARG A 15 9.20 -7.54 -12.31
C ARG A 15 10.42 -6.90 -12.99
N GLY A 16 10.39 -6.71 -14.31
CA GLY A 16 11.51 -6.18 -15.08
C GLY A 16 12.71 -7.13 -15.12
N TRP A 17 13.84 -6.64 -15.65
CA TRP A 17 15.09 -7.42 -15.76
C TRP A 17 15.79 -7.62 -14.41
N THR A 18 15.67 -6.66 -13.49
CA THR A 18 16.26 -6.73 -12.15
C THR A 18 15.20 -7.03 -11.10
N SER A 19 15.58 -7.64 -9.97
CA SER A 19 14.65 -7.86 -8.84
C SER A 19 14.33 -6.59 -8.05
N ALA A 20 14.78 -5.42 -8.51
CA ALA A 20 14.61 -4.15 -7.81
C ALA A 20 13.12 -3.84 -7.58
N GLY A 21 12.29 -4.01 -8.63
CA GLY A 21 10.86 -3.70 -8.60
C GLY A 21 9.93 -4.87 -8.30
N ALA A 22 10.47 -6.02 -7.90
CA ALA A 22 9.66 -7.21 -7.70
C ALA A 22 8.61 -6.99 -6.60
N TYR A 23 7.40 -7.46 -6.88
CA TYR A 23 6.27 -7.45 -5.95
C TYR A 23 5.75 -6.07 -5.53
N GLU A 24 6.28 -4.98 -6.09
CA GLU A 24 5.80 -3.64 -5.78
C GLU A 24 4.37 -3.44 -6.27
N VAL A 25 3.54 -2.87 -5.41
CA VAL A 25 2.25 -2.31 -5.77
C VAL A 25 2.15 -0.89 -5.21
N LYS A 26 1.64 0.03 -6.02
CA LYS A 26 1.27 1.38 -5.62
C LYS A 26 -0.19 1.60 -5.92
N GLY A 27 -0.85 2.46 -5.15
CA GLY A 27 -2.23 2.76 -5.38
C GLY A 27 -2.68 4.10 -4.83
N GLU A 28 -3.80 4.55 -5.37
CA GLU A 28 -4.35 5.87 -5.11
C GLU A 28 -5.86 5.77 -5.04
N VAL A 29 -6.46 6.37 -4.01
CA VAL A 29 -7.90 6.44 -3.84
C VAL A 29 -8.37 7.85 -4.11
N TYR A 30 -9.36 7.98 -4.97
CA TYR A 30 -9.95 9.24 -5.39
C TYR A 30 -11.43 9.27 -5.01
N ASN A 31 -11.93 10.47 -4.72
CA ASN A 31 -13.37 10.67 -4.63
C ASN A 31 -13.99 10.86 -6.03
N LYS A 32 -15.32 10.96 -6.09
CA LYS A 32 -16.07 11.25 -7.34
C LYS A 32 -15.64 12.53 -8.07
N ASP A 33 -15.02 13.49 -7.38
CA ASP A 33 -14.56 14.76 -7.93
C ASP A 33 -13.09 14.68 -8.41
N ASN A 34 -12.55 13.47 -8.56
CA ASN A 34 -11.14 13.19 -8.90
C ASN A 34 -10.12 13.78 -7.91
N LYS A 35 -10.52 14.02 -6.67
CA LYS A 35 -9.60 14.45 -5.61
C LYS A 35 -8.96 13.23 -4.96
N LYS A 36 -7.63 13.17 -5.01
CA LYS A 36 -6.84 12.14 -4.32
C LYS A 36 -7.03 12.27 -2.80
N LEU A 37 -7.47 11.18 -2.16
CA LEU A 37 -7.74 11.11 -0.73
C LEU A 37 -6.71 10.26 0.01
N TRP A 38 -6.26 9.17 -0.60
CA TRP A 38 -5.32 8.24 0.01
C TRP A 38 -4.30 7.77 -1.00
N ILE A 39 -3.11 7.47 -0.49
CA ILE A 39 -2.04 6.83 -1.22
C ILE A 39 -1.70 5.55 -0.46
N LEU A 40 -1.59 4.44 -1.17
CA LEU A 40 -1.23 3.14 -0.62
C LEU A 40 -0.12 2.49 -1.42
N GLY A 41 0.55 1.52 -0.82
CA GLY A 41 1.61 0.79 -1.49
C GLY A 41 2.44 -0.09 -0.58
N GLY A 42 3.33 -0.86 -1.19
CA GLY A 42 4.19 -1.81 -0.51
C GLY A 42 4.52 -2.98 -1.43
N HIS A 43 4.73 -4.14 -0.81
CA HIS A 43 4.97 -5.39 -1.53
C HIS A 43 3.79 -6.32 -1.32
N TRP A 44 3.10 -6.71 -2.40
CA TRP A 44 1.85 -7.47 -2.30
C TRP A 44 2.03 -8.87 -1.69
N ASN A 45 3.26 -9.37 -1.62
CA ASN A 45 3.59 -10.65 -0.99
C ASN A 45 4.01 -10.50 0.50
N GLU A 46 4.09 -9.28 1.03
CA GLU A 46 4.61 -9.03 2.38
C GLU A 46 3.70 -8.11 3.20
N ALA A 47 3.54 -6.85 2.78
CA ALA A 47 2.78 -5.84 3.52
C ALA A 47 2.36 -4.66 2.65
N LEU A 48 1.21 -4.08 2.98
CA LEU A 48 0.67 -2.87 2.38
C LEU A 48 0.44 -1.81 3.45
N TYR A 49 0.73 -0.57 3.07
CA TYR A 49 0.56 0.60 3.91
C TYR A 49 -0.30 1.63 3.21
N ALA A 50 -0.85 2.56 3.99
CA ALA A 50 -1.56 3.72 3.48
C ALA A 50 -1.11 5.01 4.20
N LYS A 51 -1.35 6.15 3.56
CA LYS A 51 -1.28 7.49 4.16
C LYS A 51 -2.40 8.37 3.62
N LYS A 52 -2.92 9.27 4.45
CA LYS A 52 -3.87 10.30 4.01
C LYS A 52 -3.15 11.34 3.16
N VAL A 53 -3.75 11.73 2.04
CA VAL A 53 -3.28 12.90 1.28
C VAL A 53 -3.61 14.17 2.04
N THR A 54 -2.58 14.98 2.27
CA THR A 54 -2.59 16.32 2.84
C THR A 54 -1.89 17.27 1.87
N LYS A 55 -1.96 18.59 2.13
CA LYS A 55 -1.30 19.60 1.28
C LYS A 55 0.22 19.44 1.17
N LYS A 56 0.85 18.67 2.06
CA LYS A 56 2.31 18.52 2.15
C LYS A 56 2.85 17.19 1.59
N ASN A 57 2.00 16.20 1.28
CA ASN A 57 2.44 14.81 1.05
C ASN A 57 1.70 14.07 -0.08
N ASP A 58 1.32 14.77 -1.16
CA ASP A 58 0.58 14.22 -2.31
C ASP A 58 1.43 13.35 -3.27
N GLU A 59 2.70 13.17 -2.95
CA GLU A 59 3.61 12.27 -3.67
C GLU A 59 3.31 10.79 -3.40
N ASP A 60 3.60 9.96 -4.40
CA ASP A 60 3.55 8.50 -4.34
C ASP A 60 4.14 7.90 -3.06
N MET A 61 3.68 6.68 -2.74
CA MET A 61 4.31 5.93 -1.66
C MET A 61 5.76 5.58 -2.02
N THR A 62 6.69 5.92 -1.12
CA THR A 62 8.05 5.42 -1.14
C THR A 62 8.05 3.96 -0.67
N ILE A 63 8.55 3.07 -1.52
CA ILE A 63 8.67 1.64 -1.25
C ILE A 63 10.16 1.35 -1.04
N ASP A 64 10.65 1.65 0.16
CA ASP A 64 12.01 1.30 0.54
C ASP A 64 12.04 -0.16 0.99
N LYS A 65 13.04 -0.93 0.50
CA LYS A 65 13.27 -2.34 0.86
C LYS A 65 13.78 -2.53 2.29
N THR A 66 13.83 -1.48 3.10
CA THR A 66 14.24 -1.59 4.49
C THR A 66 13.20 -2.42 5.23
N LYS A 67 13.64 -3.60 5.70
CA LYS A 67 12.94 -4.51 6.62
C LYS A 67 12.27 -3.66 7.68
N SER A 68 11.04 -3.27 7.42
CA SER A 68 10.38 -2.29 8.23
C SER A 68 10.02 -3.06 9.50
N SER A 69 10.67 -2.69 10.60
CA SER A 69 10.35 -3.09 11.96
C SER A 69 8.95 -2.57 12.28
N VAL A 70 7.95 -3.16 11.66
CA VAL A 70 6.55 -2.74 11.69
C VAL A 70 5.88 -3.58 12.76
N GLY A 71 5.22 -2.88 13.68
CA GLY A 71 4.38 -3.49 14.69
C GLY A 71 3.50 -4.58 14.09
N LYS A 72 3.30 -5.66 14.84
CA LYS A 72 2.48 -6.80 14.39
C LYS A 72 1.00 -6.44 14.25
N SER A 73 0.57 -5.31 14.80
CA SER A 73 -0.80 -4.82 14.78
C SER A 73 -1.09 -3.98 13.54
N ILE A 74 -2.26 -4.19 12.96
CA ILE A 74 -2.87 -3.22 12.04
C ILE A 74 -3.12 -1.94 12.85
N ASP A 75 -2.58 -0.83 12.35
CA ASP A 75 -2.77 0.49 12.97
C ASP A 75 -4.13 1.06 12.56
N GLU A 76 -4.75 1.84 13.44
CA GLU A 76 -5.94 2.62 13.07
C GLU A 76 -5.62 3.61 11.93
N PRO A 77 -6.59 3.93 11.06
CA PRO A 77 -6.39 4.90 9.99
C PRO A 77 -5.95 6.27 10.51
N LYS A 78 -4.79 6.74 10.03
CA LYS A 78 -4.23 8.05 10.39
C LYS A 78 -4.59 9.11 9.34
N PHE A 79 -5.16 10.22 9.79
CA PHE A 79 -5.63 11.32 8.93
C PHE A 79 -4.65 12.51 8.83
N ASP A 80 -3.57 12.48 9.60
CA ASP A 80 -2.52 13.50 9.63
C ASP A 80 -1.50 13.38 8.47
N GLY A 81 -1.63 12.34 7.66
CA GLY A 81 -0.74 12.05 6.55
C GLY A 81 0.45 11.16 6.90
N SER A 82 0.53 10.68 8.14
CA SER A 82 1.48 9.64 8.53
C SER A 82 1.13 8.29 7.92
N LYS A 83 2.15 7.45 7.71
CA LYS A 83 2.03 6.09 7.17
C LYS A 83 1.52 5.15 8.26
N PHE A 84 0.64 4.22 7.89
CA PHE A 84 0.13 3.16 8.78
C PHE A 84 -0.05 1.85 8.00
N LEU A 85 0.03 0.72 8.71
CA LEU A 85 -0.12 -0.62 8.14
C LEU A 85 -1.60 -0.94 7.89
N ILE A 86 -1.94 -1.42 6.70
CA ILE A 86 -3.33 -1.82 6.35
C ILE A 86 -3.49 -3.32 6.12
N TRP A 87 -2.41 -4.03 5.75
CA TRP A 87 -2.42 -5.47 5.53
C TRP A 87 -1.00 -6.02 5.61
N ARG A 88 -0.87 -7.28 6.07
CA ARG A 88 0.38 -8.04 6.11
C ARG A 88 0.10 -9.50 5.80
N ALA A 89 1.03 -10.15 5.10
CA ALA A 89 1.05 -11.59 4.95
C ALA A 89 1.26 -12.25 6.31
N ASN A 90 0.49 -13.31 6.59
CA ASN A 90 0.71 -14.15 7.76
C ASN A 90 1.99 -14.98 7.60
N ASP A 91 2.56 -15.41 8.72
CA ASP A 91 3.67 -16.35 8.71
C ASP A 91 3.24 -17.65 8.01
N ILE A 92 3.98 -18.03 6.98
CA ILE A 92 3.72 -19.24 6.20
C ILE A 92 4.43 -20.39 6.94
N PRO A 93 3.70 -21.40 7.46
CA PRO A 93 4.33 -22.56 8.07
C PRO A 93 5.08 -23.37 7.01
N ASP A 94 6.19 -23.98 7.40
CA ASP A 94 6.96 -24.87 6.55
C ASP A 94 6.28 -26.25 6.50
N ILE A 95 5.27 -26.38 5.63
CA ILE A 95 4.51 -27.61 5.41
C ILE A 95 4.57 -28.02 3.94
N PRO A 96 4.69 -29.33 3.65
CA PRO A 96 4.65 -29.82 2.27
C PRO A 96 3.25 -29.63 1.67
N PHE A 97 3.18 -29.48 0.36
CA PHE A 97 1.93 -29.40 -0.40
C PHE A 97 1.32 -30.79 -0.71
N ASN A 98 1.46 -31.75 0.22
CA ASN A 98 1.00 -33.15 0.13
C ASN A 98 -0.21 -33.38 1.05
#